data_AF-A0A1V2JY60-F1
#
_entry.id   AF-A0A1V2JY60-F1
#
_cell.length_a   1.000
_cell.length_b   1.000
_cell.length_c   1.000
_cell.angle_alpha   90.00
_cell.angle_beta   90.00
_cell.angle_gamma   90.00
#
_symmetry.space_group_name_H-M   'P 1'
#
loop_
_entity.id
_entity.type
_entity.pdbx_description
1 polymer ?
#
loop_
_entity_poly.entity_id
_entity_poly.type
_entity_poly.pdbx_seq_one_letter_code
_entity_poly.pdbx_strand_id
1 'polypeptide(L)'
;MNSVQLLRGQLRPALLGSLIGLLMTVACAAPAQADDAVALSSLDQVPDGVEVRGKQIAAYTWDDRQGKNLLVLAEQISERDDDGTQSAFVYAAQYLIDGNRPKRVWMLYDDVQHCQFDASLRFDRAATKVTDLSGDGITQATVGYSRTCTSDVSPNEFKLIMHVGKAQKYRLRGVDRYGAAWWDEEAGALRGMPLPKDCSVAGQQALVSQYKEQGTELPLPGCYGDEKDFAKAPEAYLTFMREHWFALMQKQDSEWSQAQLQPQAPTEEDDTAP
;
A
#
# COMPACT_ATOMS: atom_id res chain seq x y z
N MET A 1 33.47 16.40 -102.31
CA MET A 1 33.20 17.78 -102.81
C MET A 1 31.76 18.10 -102.49
N ASN A 2 31.56 19.17 -101.69
CA ASN A 2 30.32 19.95 -101.50
C ASN A 2 29.06 19.17 -101.09
N SER A 3 28.26 19.56 -100.10
CA SER A 3 28.01 20.86 -99.49
C SER A 3 26.96 20.60 -98.37
N VAL A 4 27.06 21.19 -97.16
CA VAL A 4 26.29 22.40 -96.74
C VAL A 4 24.79 22.04 -96.56
N GLN A 5 24.05 22.29 -95.47
CA GLN A 5 24.12 23.16 -94.30
C GLN A 5 22.88 22.83 -93.42
N LEU A 6 23.00 22.91 -92.09
CA LEU A 6 22.35 23.91 -91.18
C LEU A 6 20.93 23.63 -90.63
N LEU A 7 20.88 23.94 -89.32
CA LEU A 7 19.88 24.73 -88.59
C LEU A 7 18.78 24.03 -87.79
N ARG A 8 18.96 24.18 -86.45
CA ARG A 8 18.04 24.75 -85.45
C ARG A 8 16.67 24.08 -85.23
N GLY A 9 16.40 23.85 -83.94
CA GLY A 9 15.18 24.39 -83.33
C GLY A 9 14.38 23.43 -82.45
N GLN A 10 14.70 23.48 -81.16
CA GLN A 10 13.83 23.33 -79.96
C GLN A 10 12.42 22.71 -80.10
N LEU A 11 12.08 21.81 -79.16
CA LEU A 11 11.08 22.02 -78.09
C LEU A 11 10.91 20.72 -77.25
N ARG A 12 11.13 20.82 -75.93
CA ARG A 12 10.66 19.88 -74.87
C ARG A 12 9.17 20.20 -74.58
N PRO A 13 8.30 19.33 -74.01
CA PRO A 13 8.46 18.52 -72.77
C PRO A 13 7.71 17.15 -72.87
N ALA A 14 7.40 16.31 -71.88
CA ALA A 14 7.37 16.37 -70.42
C ALA A 14 7.57 14.94 -69.85
N LEU A 15 8.16 14.90 -68.66
CA LEU A 15 8.47 13.72 -67.86
C LEU A 15 7.20 13.17 -67.16
N LEU A 16 6.97 11.87 -67.24
CA LEU A 16 6.18 11.11 -66.27
C LEU A 16 7.18 10.29 -65.42
N GLY A 17 7.57 10.83 -64.27
CA GLY A 17 8.41 10.15 -63.28
C GLY A 17 7.57 9.86 -62.04
N SER A 18 7.17 8.61 -61.87
CA SER A 18 6.40 8.12 -60.72
C SER A 18 7.31 8.05 -59.48
N LEU A 19 7.07 8.92 -58.49
CA LEU A 19 7.67 8.80 -57.15
C LEU A 19 6.87 7.80 -56.33
N ILE A 20 7.46 6.63 -56.04
CA ILE A 20 6.96 5.71 -55.02
C ILE A 20 7.50 6.19 -53.67
N GLY A 21 6.64 6.81 -52.87
CA GLY A 21 6.93 7.19 -51.49
C GLY A 21 6.88 5.98 -50.57
N LEU A 22 8.02 5.62 -49.98
CA LEU A 22 8.14 4.63 -48.92
C LEU A 22 7.71 5.27 -47.59
N LEU A 23 6.48 5.01 -47.15
CA LEU A 23 6.04 5.34 -45.78
C LEU A 23 6.71 4.38 -44.79
N MET A 24 7.71 4.87 -44.04
CA MET A 24 8.15 4.22 -42.81
C MET A 24 7.16 4.57 -41.70
N THR A 25 6.33 3.60 -41.31
CA THR A 25 5.51 3.67 -40.10
C THR A 25 6.42 3.52 -38.89
N VAL A 26 6.68 4.62 -38.18
CA VAL A 26 7.26 4.58 -36.83
C VAL A 26 6.16 4.06 -35.90
N ALA A 27 6.27 2.80 -35.48
CA ALA A 27 5.45 2.26 -34.40
C ALA A 27 5.91 2.91 -33.09
N CYS A 28 5.10 3.84 -32.57
CA CYS A 28 5.24 4.28 -31.19
C CYS A 28 4.88 3.10 -30.29
N ALA A 29 5.89 2.43 -29.73
CA ALA A 29 5.68 1.57 -28.58
C ALA A 29 5.33 2.49 -27.40
N ALA A 30 4.04 2.64 -27.11
CA ALA A 30 3.63 3.19 -25.82
C ALA A 30 4.18 2.26 -24.73
N PRO A 31 4.79 2.79 -23.65
CA PRO A 31 5.06 1.96 -22.50
C PRO A 31 3.70 1.48 -21.98
N ALA A 32 3.42 0.19 -22.16
CA ALA A 32 2.42 -0.46 -21.34
C ALA A 32 2.95 -0.35 -19.90
N GLN A 33 2.35 0.52 -19.09
CA GLN A 33 2.41 0.31 -17.65
C GLN A 33 1.81 -1.07 -17.44
N ALA A 34 2.66 -2.07 -17.26
CA ALA A 34 2.23 -3.35 -16.77
C ALA A 34 1.54 -3.04 -15.44
N ASP A 35 0.26 -3.36 -15.35
CA ASP A 35 -0.47 -3.29 -14.10
C ASP A 35 0.14 -4.41 -13.24
N ASP A 36 1.18 -4.10 -12.47
CA ASP A 36 1.93 -5.08 -11.66
C ASP A 36 1.06 -5.72 -10.57
N ALA A 37 -0.17 -5.21 -10.38
CA ALA A 37 -1.14 -5.72 -9.42
C ALA A 37 -1.79 -7.02 -9.90
N VAL A 38 -1.69 -8.06 -9.07
CA VAL A 38 -2.36 -9.34 -9.28
C VAL A 38 -3.78 -9.28 -8.72
N ALA A 39 -4.76 -9.66 -9.53
CA ALA A 39 -6.15 -9.76 -9.08
C ALA A 39 -6.31 -10.86 -8.02
N LEU A 40 -6.90 -10.49 -6.88
CA LEU A 40 -7.13 -11.40 -5.76
C LEU A 40 -8.58 -11.89 -5.75
N SER A 41 -8.76 -13.20 -5.57
CA SER A 41 -10.07 -13.77 -5.22
C SER A 41 -10.18 -13.91 -3.71
N SER A 42 -11.25 -13.38 -3.12
CA SER A 42 -11.52 -13.56 -1.69
C SER A 42 -12.12 -14.94 -1.42
N LEU A 43 -11.76 -15.53 -0.28
CA LEU A 43 -12.35 -16.76 0.22
C LEU A 43 -13.02 -16.50 1.57
N ASP A 44 -14.25 -17.00 1.72
CA ASP A 44 -14.96 -16.91 2.99
C ASP A 44 -14.41 -17.89 4.03
N GLN A 45 -13.94 -19.06 3.58
CA GLN A 45 -13.37 -20.10 4.43
C GLN A 45 -12.03 -20.57 3.89
N VAL A 46 -11.07 -20.78 4.80
CA VAL A 46 -9.78 -21.38 4.46
C VAL A 46 -9.92 -22.90 4.23
N PRO A 47 -9.15 -23.48 3.28
CA PRO A 47 -9.12 -24.93 3.08
C PRO A 47 -8.61 -25.72 4.30
N ASP A 48 -8.97 -27.00 4.38
CA ASP A 48 -8.45 -27.92 5.38
C ASP A 48 -6.91 -27.98 5.39
N GLY A 49 -6.33 -28.09 6.58
CA GLY A 49 -4.87 -28.12 6.77
C GLY A 49 -4.18 -26.76 6.72
N VAL A 50 -4.92 -25.67 6.47
CA VAL A 50 -4.43 -24.30 6.66
C VAL A 50 -4.56 -23.90 8.12
N GLU A 51 -3.50 -23.33 8.68
CA GLU A 51 -3.50 -22.85 10.06
C GLU A 51 -4.08 -21.43 10.12
N VAL A 52 -5.00 -21.21 11.06
CA VAL A 52 -5.55 -19.89 11.38
C VAL A 52 -5.41 -19.68 12.88
N ARG A 53 -4.69 -18.63 13.28
CA ARG A 53 -4.51 -18.27 14.69
C ARG A 53 -5.33 -17.02 15.00
N GLY A 54 -6.44 -17.21 15.72
CA GLY A 54 -7.42 -16.16 15.98
C GLY A 54 -8.61 -16.19 15.01
N LYS A 55 -9.35 -15.09 14.96
CA LYS A 55 -10.48 -14.89 14.05
C LYS A 55 -9.95 -14.58 12.65
N GLN A 56 -10.39 -15.33 11.64
CA GLN A 56 -10.11 -15.01 10.24
C GLN A 56 -10.73 -13.64 9.88
N ILE A 57 -9.91 -12.75 9.32
CA ILE A 57 -10.31 -11.41 8.89
C ILE A 57 -10.40 -11.34 7.37
N ALA A 58 -9.48 -12.03 6.69
CA ALA A 58 -9.52 -12.18 5.25
C ALA A 58 -8.74 -13.42 4.80
N ALA A 59 -9.14 -13.99 3.67
CA ALA A 59 -8.35 -14.95 2.94
C ALA A 59 -8.39 -14.59 1.44
N TYR A 60 -7.23 -14.61 0.79
CA TYR A 60 -7.08 -14.26 -0.62
C TYR A 60 -6.35 -15.37 -1.36
N THR A 61 -6.79 -15.70 -2.57
CA THR A 61 -6.11 -16.65 -3.45
C THR A 61 -5.82 -16.04 -4.81
N TRP A 62 -4.70 -16.45 -5.39
CA TRP A 62 -4.26 -16.08 -6.73
C TRP A 62 -3.35 -17.17 -7.28
N ASP A 63 -3.14 -17.20 -8.58
CA ASP A 63 -2.18 -18.09 -9.22
C ASP A 63 -0.93 -17.30 -9.61
N ASP A 64 0.24 -17.90 -9.44
CA ASP A 64 1.50 -17.39 -9.98
C ASP A 64 2.35 -18.55 -10.52
N ARG A 65 3.59 -18.27 -10.94
CA ARG A 65 4.49 -19.29 -11.49
C ARG A 65 4.83 -20.40 -10.49
N GLN A 66 4.67 -20.18 -9.19
CA GLN A 66 4.88 -21.17 -8.14
C GLN A 66 3.64 -22.04 -7.88
N GLY A 67 2.48 -21.64 -8.39
CA GLY A 67 1.21 -22.37 -8.32
C GLY A 67 0.10 -21.54 -7.70
N LYS A 68 -0.89 -22.23 -7.13
CA LYS A 68 -2.02 -21.60 -6.45
C LYS A 68 -1.60 -21.14 -5.06
N ASN A 69 -1.66 -19.84 -4.82
CA ASN A 69 -1.33 -19.21 -3.56
C ASN A 69 -2.59 -18.96 -2.72
N LEU A 70 -2.40 -18.93 -1.40
CA LEU A 70 -3.39 -18.54 -0.42
C LEU A 70 -2.72 -17.65 0.64
N LEU A 71 -3.19 -16.43 0.83
CA LEU A 71 -2.85 -15.56 1.95
C LEU A 71 -4.00 -15.57 2.95
N VAL A 72 -3.69 -15.83 4.21
CA VAL A 72 -4.65 -15.77 5.33
C VAL A 72 -4.23 -14.67 6.29
N LEU A 73 -5.19 -13.86 6.71
CA LEU A 73 -5.05 -12.83 7.73
C LEU A 73 -6.01 -13.15 8.89
N ALA A 74 -5.49 -13.17 10.11
CA ALA A 74 -6.25 -13.43 11.32
C ALA A 74 -5.84 -12.50 12.47
N GLU A 75 -6.81 -12.15 13.30
CA GLU A 75 -6.64 -11.26 14.45
C GLU A 75 -7.19 -11.93 15.70
N GLN A 76 -6.61 -11.59 16.85
CA GLN A 76 -7.15 -11.99 18.15
C GLN A 76 -6.96 -10.86 19.15
N ILE A 77 -7.96 -10.65 19.98
CA ILE A 77 -7.87 -9.84 21.19
C ILE A 77 -8.19 -10.76 22.37
N SER A 78 -7.41 -10.67 23.45
CA SER A 78 -7.71 -11.43 24.66
C SER A 78 -8.87 -10.78 25.40
N GLU A 79 -9.51 -11.56 26.27
CA GLU A 79 -10.25 -10.96 27.37
C GLU A 79 -9.26 -10.22 28.30
N ARG A 80 -9.80 -9.36 29.16
CA ARG A 80 -8.99 -8.65 30.14
C ARG A 80 -8.61 -9.62 31.27
N ASP A 81 -7.32 -9.71 31.56
CA ASP A 81 -6.75 -10.54 32.61
C ASP A 81 -7.10 -10.00 34.01
N ASP A 82 -6.90 -10.80 35.06
CA ASP A 82 -7.19 -10.43 36.46
C ASP A 82 -6.43 -9.17 36.94
N ASP A 83 -5.28 -8.88 36.32
CA ASP A 83 -4.48 -7.68 36.58
C ASP A 83 -4.97 -6.43 35.83
N GLY A 84 -6.09 -6.55 35.11
CA GLY A 84 -6.68 -5.50 34.32
C GLY A 84 -6.03 -5.29 32.94
N THR A 85 -5.06 -6.13 32.55
CA THR A 85 -4.38 -5.99 31.26
C THR A 85 -5.08 -6.74 30.13
N GLN A 86 -4.84 -6.32 28.89
CA GLN A 86 -5.34 -6.99 27.69
C GLN A 86 -4.21 -7.14 26.66
N SER A 87 -4.30 -8.16 25.82
CA SER A 87 -3.36 -8.42 24.74
C SER A 87 -4.06 -8.52 23.39
N ALA A 88 -3.36 -8.16 22.31
CA ALA A 88 -3.85 -8.24 20.94
C ALA A 88 -2.78 -8.81 20.01
N PHE A 89 -3.21 -9.57 19.00
CA PHE A 89 -2.33 -10.38 18.15
C PHE A 89 -2.82 -10.38 16.71
N VAL A 90 -1.88 -10.43 15.76
CA VAL A 90 -2.15 -10.65 14.34
C VAL A 90 -1.32 -11.82 13.85
N TYR A 91 -1.92 -12.58 12.95
CA TYR A 91 -1.29 -13.68 12.25
C TYR A 91 -1.56 -13.53 10.76
N ALA A 92 -0.50 -13.57 9.96
CA ALA A 92 -0.62 -13.72 8.52
C ALA A 92 0.25 -14.86 8.02
N ALA A 93 -0.22 -15.59 7.01
CA ALA A 93 0.58 -16.63 6.39
C ALA A 93 0.20 -16.82 4.92
N GLN A 94 1.21 -17.04 4.09
CA GLN A 94 1.04 -17.47 2.71
C GLN A 94 1.29 -18.96 2.59
N TYR A 95 0.45 -19.64 1.82
CA TYR A 95 0.51 -21.05 1.49
C TYR A 95 0.53 -21.24 -0.02
N LEU A 96 1.22 -22.28 -0.47
CA LEU A 96 0.98 -22.89 -1.77
C LEU A 96 0.00 -24.04 -1.57
N ILE A 97 -1.09 -24.02 -2.35
CA ILE A 97 -2.13 -25.03 -2.33
C ILE A 97 -1.81 -26.08 -3.39
N ASP A 98 -1.35 -27.24 -2.93
CA ASP A 98 -1.05 -28.40 -3.77
C ASP A 98 -1.83 -29.62 -3.24
N GLY A 99 -2.96 -29.93 -3.89
CA GLY A 99 -3.89 -30.97 -3.44
C GLY A 99 -4.38 -30.75 -2.00
N ASN A 100 -4.37 -31.81 -1.18
CA ASN A 100 -4.89 -31.79 0.19
C ASN A 100 -3.86 -31.36 1.26
N ARG A 101 -2.67 -30.89 0.87
CA ARG A 101 -1.63 -30.51 1.83
C ARG A 101 -1.08 -29.11 1.54
N PRO A 102 -1.72 -28.06 2.11
CA PRO A 102 -1.20 -26.70 2.03
C PRO A 102 0.23 -26.61 2.54
N LYS A 103 1.11 -25.99 1.77
CA LYS A 103 2.52 -25.79 2.12
C LYS A 103 2.76 -24.34 2.48
N ARG A 104 3.03 -24.06 3.75
CA ARG A 104 3.35 -22.70 4.21
C ARG A 104 4.66 -22.19 3.57
N VAL A 105 4.59 -21.01 2.97
CA VAL A 105 5.70 -20.29 2.36
C VAL A 105 6.37 -19.43 3.42
N TRP A 106 5.58 -18.60 4.10
CA TRP A 106 6.02 -17.75 5.20
C TRP A 106 4.88 -17.57 6.21
N MET A 107 5.24 -17.10 7.41
CA MET A 107 4.30 -16.59 8.38
C MET A 107 4.81 -15.29 9.00
N LEU A 108 3.87 -14.50 9.47
CA LEU A 108 4.03 -13.28 10.20
C LEU A 108 3.17 -13.39 11.46
N TYR A 109 3.76 -12.96 12.57
CA TYR A 109 3.11 -12.83 13.85
C TYR A 109 3.63 -11.55 14.50
N ASP A 110 2.73 -10.78 15.10
CA ASP A 110 3.05 -9.61 15.90
C ASP A 110 2.01 -9.44 17.00
N ASP A 111 2.36 -8.69 18.04
CA ASP A 111 1.56 -8.61 19.24
C ASP A 111 1.72 -7.33 20.06
N VAL A 112 0.69 -7.07 20.85
CA VAL A 112 0.68 -6.19 22.02
C VAL A 112 0.36 -7.09 23.20
N GLN A 113 1.25 -7.14 24.18
CA GLN A 113 1.08 -7.94 25.39
C GLN A 113 0.94 -7.03 26.61
N HIS A 114 0.11 -7.45 27.56
CA HIS A 114 -0.02 -6.82 28.88
C HIS A 114 -0.30 -5.30 28.83
N CYS A 115 -1.18 -4.88 27.92
CA CYS A 115 -1.60 -3.50 27.83
C CYS A 115 -2.56 -3.15 28.97
N GLN A 116 -2.25 -2.10 29.75
CA GLN A 116 -3.13 -1.62 30.83
C GLN A 116 -4.29 -0.75 30.31
N PHE A 117 -4.28 -0.42 29.02
CA PHE A 117 -5.28 0.41 28.35
C PHE A 117 -6.04 -0.42 27.29
N ASP A 118 -6.36 0.20 26.15
CA ASP A 118 -7.01 -0.48 25.04
C ASP A 118 -5.95 -1.07 24.10
N ALA A 119 -5.84 -2.39 24.12
CA ALA A 119 -4.96 -3.12 23.20
C ALA A 119 -5.66 -3.29 21.85
N SER A 120 -4.97 -2.95 20.76
CA SER A 120 -5.49 -3.22 19.42
C SER A 120 -4.36 -3.56 18.45
N LEU A 121 -4.61 -4.58 17.62
CA LEU A 121 -3.72 -5.00 16.56
C LEU A 121 -4.60 -5.45 15.38
N ARG A 122 -4.60 -4.68 14.28
CA ARG A 122 -5.61 -4.78 13.22
C ARG A 122 -5.01 -4.71 11.85
N PHE A 123 -5.32 -5.67 10.98
CA PHE A 123 -4.95 -5.60 9.57
C PHE A 123 -5.74 -4.50 8.85
N ASP A 124 -5.03 -3.70 8.07
CA ASP A 124 -5.63 -2.89 7.03
C ASP A 124 -5.78 -3.74 5.76
N ARG A 125 -7.03 -4.13 5.46
CA ARG A 125 -7.34 -4.90 4.25
C ARG A 125 -7.01 -4.13 2.97
N ALA A 126 -7.11 -2.80 2.97
CA ALA A 126 -6.72 -1.98 1.82
C ALA A 126 -5.20 -1.98 1.60
N ALA A 127 -4.42 -2.22 2.67
CA ALA A 127 -2.98 -2.40 2.59
C ALA A 127 -2.56 -3.74 1.98
N THR A 128 -3.48 -4.71 1.85
CA THR A 128 -3.15 -6.01 1.27
C THR A 128 -3.06 -5.93 -0.25
N LYS A 129 -1.88 -6.20 -0.80
CA LYS A 129 -1.60 -6.20 -2.23
C LYS A 129 -0.71 -7.39 -2.60
N VAL A 130 -0.95 -7.95 -3.77
CA VAL A 130 -0.05 -8.92 -4.39
C VAL A 130 0.38 -8.36 -5.73
N THR A 131 1.68 -8.38 -5.99
CA THR A 131 2.28 -7.79 -7.19
C THR A 131 3.33 -8.71 -7.81
N ASP A 132 3.64 -8.53 -9.09
CA ASP A 132 4.81 -9.13 -9.76
C ASP A 132 5.78 -8.02 -10.20
N LEU A 133 6.39 -7.34 -9.24
CA LEU A 133 7.26 -6.17 -9.48
C LEU A 133 8.55 -6.55 -10.22
N SER A 134 8.90 -7.84 -10.29
CA SER A 134 10.03 -8.37 -11.05
C SER A 134 9.67 -8.80 -12.47
N GLY A 135 8.38 -8.96 -12.78
CA GLY A 135 7.91 -9.50 -14.06
C GLY A 135 8.36 -10.94 -14.33
N ASP A 136 8.74 -11.68 -13.28
CA ASP A 136 9.23 -13.05 -13.38
C ASP A 136 8.14 -14.09 -13.05
N GLY A 137 6.89 -13.64 -12.90
CA GLY A 137 5.75 -14.47 -12.54
C GLY A 137 5.81 -14.99 -11.11
N ILE A 138 6.75 -14.55 -10.28
CA ILE A 138 6.81 -14.87 -8.85
C ILE A 138 6.34 -13.64 -8.09
N THR A 139 5.25 -13.79 -7.35
CA THR A 139 4.58 -12.65 -6.75
C THR A 139 5.17 -12.23 -5.40
N GLN A 140 5.04 -10.95 -5.07
CA GLN A 140 5.32 -10.36 -3.77
C GLN A 140 3.99 -10.07 -3.06
N ALA A 141 3.86 -10.49 -1.81
CA ALA A 141 2.66 -10.26 -1.01
C ALA A 141 2.94 -9.19 0.05
N THR A 142 2.19 -8.09 0.01
CA THR A 142 2.26 -6.98 0.95
C THR A 142 1.05 -7.00 1.86
N VAL A 143 1.27 -6.88 3.17
CA VAL A 143 0.23 -6.76 4.21
C VAL A 143 0.54 -5.55 5.09
N GLY A 144 -0.50 -4.86 5.57
CA GLY A 144 -0.35 -3.73 6.49
C GLY A 144 -1.25 -3.89 7.72
N TYR A 145 -0.80 -3.40 8.87
CA TYR A 145 -1.58 -3.43 10.11
C TYR A 145 -1.20 -2.28 11.05
N SER A 146 -2.17 -1.83 11.84
CA SER A 146 -2.00 -0.89 12.94
C SER A 146 -1.87 -1.61 14.28
N ARG A 147 -1.13 -1.01 15.20
CA ARG A 147 -0.82 -1.51 16.54
C ARG A 147 -0.91 -0.38 17.56
N THR A 148 -1.62 -0.62 18.66
CA THR A 148 -1.71 0.36 19.76
C THR A 148 -1.95 -0.29 21.12
N CYS A 149 -1.54 0.44 22.14
CA CYS A 149 -1.87 0.26 23.55
C CYS A 149 -1.99 1.67 24.14
N THR A 150 -3.18 2.26 24.01
CA THR A 150 -3.40 3.67 24.40
C THR A 150 -4.74 3.85 25.12
N SER A 151 -4.87 4.95 25.84
CA SER A 151 -6.10 5.40 26.51
C SER A 151 -6.72 6.64 25.87
N ASP A 152 -6.20 7.07 24.71
CA ASP A 152 -6.65 8.26 24.00
C ASP A 152 -6.91 7.97 22.52
N VAL A 153 -7.49 8.95 21.82
CA VAL A 153 -7.60 8.90 20.36
C VAL A 153 -6.35 9.55 19.79
N SER A 154 -5.36 8.73 19.45
CA SER A 154 -4.09 9.16 18.87
C SER A 154 -3.64 8.24 17.73
N PRO A 155 -2.75 8.72 16.84
CA PRO A 155 -2.20 7.91 15.76
C PRO A 155 -1.54 6.62 16.27
N ASN A 156 -1.76 5.52 15.54
CA ASN A 156 -1.25 4.20 15.92
C ASN A 156 0.10 3.92 15.26
N GLU A 157 0.87 2.99 15.82
CA GLU A 157 1.99 2.40 15.08
C GLU A 157 1.44 1.68 13.84
N PHE A 158 2.03 1.92 12.67
CA PHE A 158 1.67 1.24 11.43
C PHE A 158 2.87 0.51 10.83
N LYS A 159 2.62 -0.70 10.34
CA LYS A 159 3.63 -1.52 9.68
C LYS A 159 3.10 -1.98 8.34
N LEU A 160 3.86 -1.70 7.28
CA LEU A 160 3.60 -2.20 5.92
C LEU A 160 4.73 -3.16 5.55
N ILE A 161 4.37 -4.41 5.26
CA ILE A 161 5.33 -5.52 5.19
C ILE A 161 5.14 -6.27 3.87
N MET A 162 6.18 -6.28 3.05
CA MET A 162 6.27 -7.06 1.82
C MET A 162 7.05 -8.35 2.07
N HIS A 163 6.49 -9.47 1.67
CA HIS A 163 7.13 -10.77 1.62
C HIS A 163 7.44 -11.17 0.16
N VAL A 164 8.68 -11.62 -0.06
CA VAL A 164 9.16 -12.11 -1.36
C VAL A 164 9.67 -13.53 -1.19
N GLY A 165 8.93 -14.50 -1.72
CA GLY A 165 9.17 -15.91 -1.47
C GLY A 165 9.23 -16.23 0.03
N LYS A 166 10.13 -17.15 0.42
CA LYS A 166 10.19 -17.65 1.81
C LYS A 166 11.05 -16.82 2.77
N ALA A 167 12.07 -16.15 2.24
CA ALA A 167 13.18 -15.65 3.06
C ALA A 167 13.28 -14.12 3.08
N GLN A 168 12.81 -13.45 2.02
CA GLN A 168 12.96 -12.01 1.90
C GLN A 168 11.72 -11.31 2.44
N LYS A 169 11.97 -10.29 3.27
CA LYS A 169 10.95 -9.48 3.91
C LYS A 169 11.44 -8.04 3.98
N TYR A 170 10.61 -7.11 3.53
CA TYR A 170 10.88 -5.67 3.51
C TYR A 170 9.77 -4.93 4.22
N ARG A 171 10.10 -3.89 4.99
CA ARG A 171 9.14 -3.26 5.91
C ARG A 171 9.33 -1.75 5.96
N LEU A 172 8.22 -1.04 5.91
CA LEU A 172 8.11 0.33 6.39
C LEU A 172 7.40 0.32 7.74
N ARG A 173 7.90 1.09 8.69
CA ARG A 173 7.40 1.21 10.06
C ARG A 173 7.22 2.67 10.39
N GLY A 174 6.07 3.05 10.92
CA GLY A 174 5.71 4.44 11.08
C GLY A 174 4.47 4.63 11.93
N VAL A 175 3.82 5.76 11.72
CA VAL A 175 2.63 6.16 12.42
C VAL A 175 1.51 6.40 11.41
N ASP A 176 0.31 5.90 11.69
CA ASP A 176 -0.84 6.08 10.81
C ASP A 176 -1.46 7.49 10.93
N ARG A 177 -2.61 7.72 10.29
CA ARG A 177 -3.38 8.98 10.34
C ARG A 177 -4.61 8.93 11.25
N TYR A 178 -4.78 7.86 12.02
CA TYR A 178 -5.87 7.78 12.98
C TYR A 178 -5.73 8.88 14.03
N GLY A 179 -6.80 9.59 14.39
CA GLY A 179 -6.72 10.65 15.41
C GLY A 179 -5.83 11.85 15.04
N ALA A 180 -5.31 11.95 13.82
CA ALA A 180 -4.36 13.00 13.46
C ALA A 180 -5.01 14.38 13.21
N ALA A 181 -6.34 14.40 13.08
CA ALA A 181 -7.14 15.61 12.98
C ALA A 181 -8.37 15.53 13.91
N TRP A 182 -8.86 16.65 14.38
CA TRP A 182 -10.03 16.74 15.26
C TRP A 182 -10.86 17.98 14.92
N TRP A 183 -12.16 17.94 15.23
CA TRP A 183 -13.02 19.10 15.09
C TRP A 183 -12.81 20.07 16.25
N ASP A 184 -12.50 21.33 15.93
CA ASP A 184 -12.42 22.43 16.88
C ASP A 184 -13.73 23.23 16.80
N GLU A 185 -14.58 23.06 17.81
CA GLU A 185 -15.90 23.69 17.87
C GLU A 185 -15.81 25.22 17.94
N GLU A 186 -14.81 25.75 18.65
CA GLU A 186 -14.63 27.20 18.79
C GLU A 186 -14.21 27.83 17.47
N ALA A 187 -13.30 27.18 16.74
CA ALA A 187 -12.89 27.63 15.42
C ALA A 187 -13.88 27.25 14.30
N GLY A 188 -14.80 26.33 14.55
CA GLY A 188 -15.72 25.78 13.55
C GLY A 188 -14.99 25.11 12.38
N ALA A 189 -13.86 24.44 12.66
CA ALA A 189 -12.99 23.86 11.63
C ALA A 189 -12.23 22.64 12.13
N LEU A 190 -11.77 21.79 11.19
CA LEU A 190 -10.81 20.73 11.51
C LEU A 190 -9.44 21.34 11.85
N ARG A 191 -8.83 20.82 12.90
CA ARG A 191 -7.45 21.06 13.33
C ARG A 191 -6.65 19.78 13.27
N GLY A 192 -5.35 19.91 13.24
CA GLY A 192 -4.41 18.80 13.15
C GLY A 192 -3.27 19.10 12.20
N MET A 193 -2.22 18.30 12.31
CA MET A 193 -1.08 18.42 11.42
C MET A 193 -1.48 17.89 10.03
N PRO A 194 -1.22 18.63 8.94
CA PRO A 194 -1.51 18.14 7.60
C PRO A 194 -0.65 16.91 7.30
N LEU A 195 -1.17 16.02 6.44
CA LEU A 195 -0.42 14.86 5.97
C LEU A 195 0.91 15.32 5.33
N PRO A 196 2.07 14.82 5.79
CA PRO A 196 3.35 15.15 5.16
C PRO A 196 3.40 14.70 3.71
N LYS A 197 4.04 15.50 2.85
CA LYS A 197 4.18 15.21 1.41
C LYS A 197 5.22 14.12 1.13
N ASP A 198 6.18 13.97 2.02
CA ASP A 198 7.20 12.93 2.01
C ASP A 198 7.59 12.57 3.44
N CYS A 199 8.19 11.40 3.62
CA CYS A 199 8.64 10.90 4.92
C CYS A 199 10.11 11.25 5.20
N SER A 200 10.73 12.18 4.46
CA SER A 200 12.10 12.58 4.74
C SER A 200 12.18 13.32 6.07
N VAL A 201 13.26 13.11 6.82
CA VAL A 201 13.48 13.80 8.10
C VAL A 201 13.43 15.33 7.92
N ALA A 202 14.02 15.84 6.83
CA ALA A 202 14.03 17.28 6.54
C ALA A 202 12.62 17.82 6.23
N GLY A 203 11.81 17.09 5.44
CA GLY A 203 10.44 17.47 5.13
C GLY A 203 9.55 17.50 6.39
N GLN A 204 9.70 16.49 7.24
CA GLN A 204 8.98 16.42 8.51
C GLN A 204 9.40 17.53 9.49
N GLN A 205 10.70 17.79 9.63
CA GLN A 205 11.21 18.88 10.48
C GLN A 205 10.77 20.27 10.00
N ALA A 206 10.70 20.47 8.68
CA ALA A 206 10.19 21.71 8.10
C ALA A 206 8.71 21.91 8.46
N LEU A 207 7.92 20.84 8.44
CA LEU A 207 6.50 20.88 8.83
C LEU A 207 6.33 21.20 10.32
N VAL A 208 7.06 20.52 11.21
CA VAL A 208 7.04 20.82 12.67
C VAL A 208 7.37 22.30 12.92
N SER A 209 8.40 22.82 12.26
CA SER A 209 8.83 24.22 12.40
C SER A 209 7.74 25.21 11.95
N GLN A 210 6.97 24.87 10.92
CA GLN A 210 5.87 25.70 10.42
C GLN A 210 4.69 25.75 11.41
N TYR A 211 4.36 24.63 12.03
CA TYR A 211 3.23 24.52 12.98
C TYR A 211 3.60 24.92 14.41
N LYS A 212 4.88 25.23 14.67
CA LYS A 212 5.42 25.69 15.98
C LYS A 212 5.10 24.73 17.13
N GLU A 213 4.84 23.47 16.84
CA GLU A 213 4.63 22.46 17.85
C GLU A 213 5.97 22.12 18.50
N GLN A 214 6.12 22.47 19.78
CA GLN A 214 7.27 22.04 20.55
C GLN A 214 7.03 20.60 21.00
N GLY A 215 8.01 19.72 20.84
CA GLY A 215 7.97 18.36 21.36
C GLY A 215 7.33 17.30 20.46
N THR A 216 7.01 17.61 19.19
CA THR A 216 6.54 16.59 18.24
C THR A 216 7.66 15.60 17.91
N GLU A 217 7.44 14.33 18.20
CA GLU A 217 8.38 13.26 17.88
C GLU A 217 8.22 12.82 16.41
N LEU A 218 9.34 12.42 15.79
CA LEU A 218 9.35 11.85 14.45
C LEU A 218 9.33 10.30 14.54
N PRO A 219 8.68 9.60 13.60
CA PRO A 219 8.00 10.16 12.43
C PRO A 219 6.62 10.75 12.75
N LEU A 220 6.24 11.77 11.99
CA LEU A 220 4.92 12.41 12.09
C LEU A 220 3.79 11.45 11.69
N PRO A 221 2.55 11.67 12.16
CA PRO A 221 1.40 10.89 11.73
C PRO A 221 1.23 10.90 10.21
N GLY A 222 1.22 9.72 9.60
CA GLY A 222 1.26 9.51 8.16
C GLY A 222 2.64 9.17 7.59
N CYS A 223 3.70 9.16 8.41
CA CYS A 223 5.06 8.88 7.96
C CYS A 223 5.64 7.57 8.50
N TYR A 224 6.46 6.93 7.68
CA TYR A 224 7.39 5.89 8.11
C TYR A 224 8.73 6.51 8.55
N GLY A 225 9.46 5.82 9.43
CA GLY A 225 10.67 6.33 10.07
C GLY A 225 11.96 6.13 9.27
N ASP A 226 12.15 4.95 8.67
CA ASP A 226 13.31 4.68 7.79
C ASP A 226 13.04 3.58 6.76
N GLU A 227 13.99 3.43 5.83
CA GLU A 227 13.92 2.51 4.69
C GLU A 227 15.06 1.48 4.72
N LYS A 228 15.68 1.27 5.88
CA LYS A 228 16.91 0.45 6.00
C LYS A 228 16.70 -0.99 5.53
N ASP A 229 15.50 -1.53 5.73
CA ASP A 229 15.14 -2.87 5.28
C ASP A 229 15.29 -3.01 3.74
N PHE A 230 15.21 -1.91 2.98
CA PHE A 230 15.30 -1.89 1.51
C PHE A 230 16.71 -1.60 0.97
N ALA A 231 17.74 -1.44 1.80
CA ALA A 231 19.08 -1.02 1.36
C ALA A 231 19.72 -1.94 0.30
N LYS A 232 19.26 -3.18 0.18
CA LYS A 232 19.70 -4.17 -0.83
C LYS A 232 18.54 -4.72 -1.66
N ALA A 233 17.37 -4.10 -1.57
CA ALA A 233 16.20 -4.50 -2.35
C ALA A 233 16.32 -3.99 -3.78
N PRO A 234 15.68 -4.64 -4.76
CA PRO A 234 15.34 -4.01 -6.03
C PRO A 234 14.64 -2.66 -5.81
N GLU A 235 14.99 -1.66 -6.60
CA GLU A 235 14.45 -0.29 -6.47
C GLU A 235 12.92 -0.26 -6.57
N ALA A 236 12.36 -1.06 -7.48
CA ALA A 236 10.91 -1.19 -7.68
C ALA A 236 10.15 -1.55 -6.39
N TYR A 237 10.76 -2.30 -5.47
CA TYR A 237 10.10 -2.69 -4.22
C TYR A 237 9.95 -1.50 -3.28
N LEU A 238 10.98 -0.67 -3.15
CA LEU A 238 10.89 0.53 -2.31
C LEU A 238 9.96 1.56 -2.94
N THR A 239 10.02 1.76 -4.26
CA THR A 239 9.11 2.66 -4.99
C THR A 239 7.66 2.27 -4.76
N PHE A 240 7.31 1.00 -4.99
CA PHE A 240 5.96 0.49 -4.72
C PHE A 240 5.55 0.69 -3.25
N MET A 241 6.42 0.36 -2.30
CA MET A 241 6.08 0.44 -0.87
C MET A 241 5.86 1.88 -0.40
N ARG A 242 6.60 2.85 -0.94
CA ARG A 242 6.38 4.28 -0.68
C ARG A 242 5.04 4.74 -1.22
N GLU A 243 4.77 4.47 -2.50
CA GLU A 243 3.52 4.86 -3.15
C GLU A 243 2.31 4.26 -2.44
N HIS A 244 2.40 2.97 -2.10
CA HIS A 244 1.36 2.26 -1.38
C HIS A 244 1.15 2.82 0.03
N TRP A 245 2.24 3.10 0.77
CA TRP A 245 2.14 3.77 2.08
C TRP A 245 1.38 5.10 1.98
N PHE A 246 1.79 6.00 1.09
CA PHE A 246 1.14 7.31 0.97
C PHE A 246 -0.32 7.22 0.51
N ALA A 247 -0.64 6.27 -0.38
CA ALA A 247 -2.02 6.05 -0.78
C ALA A 247 -2.90 5.62 0.40
N LEU A 248 -2.39 4.75 1.28
CA LEU A 248 -3.09 4.33 2.50
C LEU A 248 -3.28 5.50 3.47
N MET A 249 -2.23 6.29 3.70
CA MET A 249 -2.30 7.44 4.61
C MET A 249 -3.25 8.52 4.10
N GLN A 250 -3.25 8.81 2.79
CA GLN A 250 -4.20 9.76 2.18
C GLN A 250 -5.65 9.30 2.32
N LYS A 251 -5.89 7.99 2.11
CA LYS A 251 -7.21 7.41 2.26
C LYS A 251 -7.67 7.52 3.72
N GLN A 252 -6.84 7.11 4.66
CA GLN A 252 -7.18 7.15 6.09
C GLN A 252 -7.41 8.59 6.58
N ASP A 253 -6.56 9.53 6.17
CA ASP A 253 -6.71 10.96 6.50
C ASP A 253 -8.04 11.52 6.01
N SER A 254 -8.43 11.16 4.78
CA SER A 254 -9.69 11.58 4.17
C SER A 254 -10.89 10.97 4.90
N GLU A 255 -10.87 9.65 5.14
CA GLU A 255 -11.96 8.94 5.82
C GLU A 255 -12.14 9.45 7.25
N TRP A 256 -11.05 9.65 7.99
CA TRP A 256 -11.07 10.19 9.34
C TRP A 256 -11.64 11.62 9.38
N SER A 257 -11.13 12.50 8.53
CA SER A 257 -11.60 13.89 8.46
C SER A 257 -13.08 13.98 8.12
N GLN A 258 -13.58 13.14 7.21
CA GLN A 258 -15.00 13.08 6.88
C GLN A 258 -15.85 12.58 8.05
N ALA A 259 -15.37 11.61 8.83
CA ALA A 259 -16.07 11.12 10.01
C ALA A 259 -16.20 12.19 11.10
N GLN A 260 -15.19 13.05 11.26
CA GLN A 260 -15.21 14.17 12.22
C GLN A 260 -16.17 15.30 11.82
N LEU A 261 -16.54 15.40 10.54
CA LEU A 261 -17.48 16.42 10.04
C LEU A 261 -18.95 16.02 10.20
N GLN A 262 -19.24 14.74 10.46
CA GLN A 262 -20.60 14.27 10.67
C GLN A 262 -21.00 14.48 12.14
N PRO A 263 -22.24 14.92 12.43
CA PRO A 263 -22.72 14.99 13.80
C PRO A 263 -22.59 13.60 14.43
N GLN A 264 -21.82 13.47 15.51
CA GLN A 264 -21.84 12.25 16.30
C GLN A 264 -23.26 12.10 16.84
N ALA A 265 -23.97 11.04 16.42
CA ALA A 265 -25.25 10.71 17.03
C ALA A 265 -25.01 10.54 18.53
N PRO A 266 -25.86 11.11 19.40
CA PRO A 266 -25.68 10.95 20.83
C PRO A 266 -25.68 9.46 21.15
N THR A 267 -24.57 8.97 21.71
CA THR A 267 -24.56 7.70 22.43
C THR A 267 -25.65 7.79 23.47
N GLU A 268 -26.66 6.92 23.37
CA GLU A 268 -27.64 6.71 24.43
C GLU A 268 -26.85 6.31 25.68
N GLU A 269 -26.55 7.30 26.54
CA GLU A 269 -26.22 7.03 27.93
C GLU A 269 -27.43 6.33 28.51
N ASP A 270 -27.27 5.03 28.75
CA ASP A 270 -28.18 4.19 29.51
C ASP A 270 -28.25 4.75 30.93
N ASP A 271 -29.11 5.75 31.12
CA ASP A 271 -29.55 6.29 32.39
C ASP A 271 -30.45 5.23 33.06
N THR A 272 -29.85 4.10 33.44
CA THR A 272 -30.39 3.17 34.41
C THR A 272 -29.58 3.25 35.70
N ALA A 273 -29.92 4.26 36.50
CA ALA A 273 -29.65 4.27 37.94
C ALA A 273 -30.97 4.09 38.71
N PRO A 274 -30.93 3.47 39.90
CA PRO A 274 -31.87 2.46 40.39
C PRO A 274 -33.23 2.97 40.91
#